data_AF-A0A3A0DXI5-F1
#
_entry.id   AF-A0A3A0DXI5-F1
#
_cell.length_a   1.000
_cell.length_b   1.000
_cell.length_c   1.000
_cell.angle_alpha   90.00
_cell.angle_beta   90.00
_cell.angle_gamma   90.00
#
_symmetry.space_group_name_H-M   'P 1'
#
loop_
_entity.id
_entity.type
_entity.pdbx_description
1 polymer ?
#
loop_
_entity_poly.entity_id
_entity_poly.type
_entity_poly.pdbx_seq_one_letter_code
_entity_poly.pdbx_strand_id
1 'polypeptide(L)'
;MSKRRSSSIVRPARSGYTVLELMLVLALIVVLGALAYPELQGPLARQRLKSAAETIRGAWNNARSDAMMTGEIHLFRYEPDTGNYQVQRWINADTSSSSGPSAGSTTASDEQLLLPEDVTFVGGDQVDFRADYEAQAMSGADTGTAPSVMFYPDGSTSTVELEIANQYGTRVRISMRGMTGVVTVTAPYESGESR
;
A
#
# COMPACT_ATOMS: atom_id res chain seq x y z
N MET A 1 -6.42 29.94 -87.03
CA MET A 1 -6.41 28.63 -86.34
C MET A 1 -5.56 28.73 -85.09
N SER A 2 -6.17 28.77 -83.89
CA SER A 2 -5.45 28.87 -82.61
C SER A 2 -5.54 27.55 -81.84
N LYS A 3 -4.40 26.89 -81.64
CA LYS A 3 -4.29 25.59 -80.97
C LYS A 3 -4.22 25.83 -79.45
N ARG A 4 -5.31 25.52 -78.73
CA ARG A 4 -5.32 25.51 -77.26
C ARG A 4 -4.49 24.32 -76.76
N ARG A 5 -3.40 24.59 -76.02
CA ARG A 5 -2.66 23.57 -75.26
C ARG A 5 -3.40 23.32 -73.95
N SER A 6 -3.90 22.11 -73.76
CA SER A 6 -4.46 21.64 -72.49
C SER A 6 -3.30 21.20 -71.60
N SER A 7 -3.10 21.87 -70.47
CA SER A 7 -2.17 21.44 -69.42
C SER A 7 -2.88 20.45 -68.49
N SER A 8 -2.52 19.17 -68.59
CA SER A 8 -2.95 18.15 -67.64
C SER A 8 -2.22 18.34 -66.31
N ILE A 9 -2.98 18.69 -65.27
CA ILE A 9 -2.51 18.71 -63.88
C ILE A 9 -2.33 17.25 -63.45
N VAL A 10 -1.07 16.80 -63.35
CA VAL A 10 -0.73 15.50 -62.77
C VAL A 10 -1.05 15.57 -61.27
N ARG A 11 -2.04 14.79 -60.83
CA ARG A 11 -2.32 14.62 -59.40
C ARG A 11 -1.27 13.68 -58.82
N PRO A 12 -0.57 14.05 -57.73
CA PRO A 12 0.35 13.13 -57.08
C PRO A 12 -0.41 11.90 -56.60
N ALA A 13 0.08 10.72 -56.95
CA ALA A 13 -0.44 9.47 -56.43
C ALA A 13 -0.22 9.44 -54.91
N ARG A 14 -1.30 9.22 -54.16
CA ARG A 14 -1.22 9.08 -52.71
C ARG A 14 -0.57 7.74 -52.41
N SER A 15 0.66 7.78 -51.90
CA SER A 15 1.36 6.61 -51.36
C SER A 15 0.64 6.16 -50.09
N GLY A 16 -0.14 5.08 -50.18
CA GLY A 16 -0.66 4.39 -49.01
C GLY A 16 0.46 3.56 -48.37
N TYR A 17 0.60 3.63 -47.06
CA TYR A 17 1.55 2.80 -46.32
C TYR A 17 1.20 1.31 -46.48
N THR A 18 2.22 0.48 -46.71
CA THR A 18 2.01 -0.97 -46.90
C THR A 18 1.80 -1.67 -45.56
N VAL A 19 1.12 -2.82 -45.55
CA VAL A 19 0.98 -3.66 -44.34
C VAL A 19 2.35 -4.02 -43.76
N LEU A 20 3.35 -4.24 -44.63
CA LEU A 20 4.73 -4.54 -44.22
C LEU A 20 5.36 -3.39 -43.42
N GLU A 21 5.08 -2.14 -43.77
CA GLU A 21 5.62 -0.99 -43.06
C GLU A 21 4.99 -0.83 -41.68
N LEU A 22 3.68 -1.06 -41.55
CA LEU A 22 3.04 -1.13 -40.24
C LEU A 22 3.59 -2.27 -39.39
N MET A 23 3.82 -3.45 -39.97
CA MET A 23 4.45 -4.57 -39.25
C MET A 23 5.87 -4.23 -38.80
N LEU A 24 6.67 -3.57 -39.64
CA LEU A 24 8.02 -3.14 -39.31
C LEU A 24 8.03 -2.07 -38.21
N VAL A 25 7.10 -1.11 -38.25
CA VAL A 25 6.96 -0.08 -37.20
C VAL A 25 6.54 -0.72 -35.87
N LEU A 26 5.56 -1.62 -35.88
CA LEU A 26 5.16 -2.35 -34.66
C LEU A 26 6.31 -3.18 -34.10
N ALA A 27 7.04 -3.90 -34.96
CA ALA A 27 8.23 -4.65 -34.55
C ALA A 27 9.28 -3.73 -33.91
N LEU A 28 9.53 -2.55 -34.50
CA LEU A 28 10.45 -1.58 -33.96
C LEU A 28 9.98 -1.02 -32.60
N ILE A 29 8.70 -0.69 -32.46
CA ILE A 29 8.12 -0.22 -31.18
C ILE A 29 8.25 -1.29 -30.10
N VAL A 30 7.99 -2.56 -30.42
CA VAL A 30 8.13 -3.67 -29.45
C VAL A 30 9.60 -3.83 -29.02
N VAL A 31 10.56 -3.78 -29.95
CA VAL A 31 12.00 -3.86 -29.63
C VAL A 31 12.43 -2.68 -28.75
N LEU A 32 12.05 -1.46 -29.11
CA LEU A 32 12.36 -0.27 -28.31
C LEU A 32 11.69 -0.31 -26.94
N GLY A 33 10.43 -0.77 -26.87
CA GLY A 33 9.68 -0.93 -25.64
C GLY A 33 10.30 -1.95 -24.70
N ALA A 34 10.79 -3.08 -25.23
CA ALA A 34 11.47 -4.11 -24.45
C ALA A 34 12.77 -3.57 -23.80
N LEU A 35 13.50 -2.69 -24.50
CA LEU A 35 14.71 -2.05 -23.96
C LEU A 35 14.39 -0.94 -22.95
N ALA A 36 13.27 -0.23 -23.13
CA ALA A 36 12.85 0.85 -22.23
C ALA A 36 12.17 0.35 -20.94
N TYR A 37 11.55 -0.83 -20.97
CA TYR A 37 10.80 -1.39 -19.85
C TYR A 37 11.57 -1.49 -18.52
N PRO A 38 12.81 -2.04 -18.45
CA PRO A 38 13.52 -2.17 -17.18
C PRO A 38 13.79 -0.81 -16.50
N GLU A 39 14.06 0.25 -17.28
CA GLU A 39 14.32 1.61 -16.76
C GLU A 39 13.07 2.23 -16.09
N LEU A 40 11.87 1.85 -16.53
CA LEU A 40 10.61 2.33 -15.96
C LEU A 40 10.27 1.68 -14.62
N GLN A 41 10.82 0.51 -14.31
CA GLN A 41 10.41 -0.26 -13.13
C GLN A 41 10.80 0.44 -11.81
N GLY A 42 11.97 1.07 -11.74
CA GLY A 42 12.45 1.76 -10.53
C GLY A 42 11.53 2.92 -10.09
N PRO A 43 11.25 3.90 -10.95
CA PRO A 43 10.34 5.00 -10.64
C PRO A 43 8.93 4.54 -10.26
N LEU A 44 8.38 3.54 -10.98
CA LEU A 44 7.07 2.98 -10.66
C LEU A 44 7.07 2.30 -9.28
N ALA A 45 8.10 1.52 -8.95
CA ALA A 45 8.21 0.87 -7.65
C ALA A 45 8.32 1.88 -6.50
N ARG A 46 8.99 3.02 -6.69
CA ARG A 46 9.02 4.12 -5.71
C ARG A 46 7.65 4.76 -5.52
N GLN A 47 6.89 4.93 -6.60
CA GLN A 47 5.53 5.45 -6.52
C GLN A 47 4.59 4.48 -5.79
N ARG A 48 4.71 3.18 -6.06
CA ARG A 48 3.98 2.11 -5.33
C ARG A 48 4.33 2.12 -3.84
N LEU A 49 5.60 2.23 -3.49
CA LEU A 49 6.06 2.32 -2.11
C LEU A 49 5.47 3.53 -1.37
N LYS A 50 5.44 4.70 -2.02
CA LYS A 50 4.80 5.90 -1.47
C LYS A 50 3.29 5.72 -1.31
N SER A 51 2.64 5.10 -2.29
CA SER A 51 1.21 4.79 -2.22
C SER A 51 0.89 3.83 -1.08
N ALA A 52 1.73 2.81 -0.86
CA ALA A 52 1.60 1.87 0.24
C ALA A 52 1.70 2.57 1.61
N ALA A 53 2.66 3.48 1.77
CA ALA A 53 2.76 4.29 2.99
C ALA A 53 1.52 5.15 3.24
N GLU A 54 0.91 5.69 2.17
CA GLU A 54 -0.33 6.45 2.27
C GLU A 54 -1.52 5.56 2.64
N THR A 55 -1.60 4.34 2.10
CA THR A 55 -2.60 3.34 2.49
C THR A 55 -2.50 2.99 3.97
N ILE A 56 -1.28 2.75 4.48
CA ILE A 56 -1.04 2.47 5.91
C ILE A 56 -1.48 3.66 6.76
N ARG A 57 -1.10 4.89 6.37
CA ARG A 57 -1.52 6.11 7.05
C ARG A 57 -3.04 6.23 7.12
N GLY A 58 -3.74 5.95 6.02
CA GLY A 58 -5.19 5.91 5.97
C GLY A 58 -5.77 4.85 6.90
N ALA A 59 -5.23 3.62 6.86
CA ALA A 59 -5.66 2.52 7.71
C ALA A 59 -5.51 2.85 9.21
N TRP A 60 -4.40 3.46 9.62
CA TRP A 60 -4.19 3.87 11.02
C TRP A 60 -5.13 4.99 11.45
N ASN A 61 -5.39 5.97 10.58
CA ASN A 61 -6.35 7.03 10.89
C ASN A 61 -7.79 6.48 11.03
N ASN A 62 -8.16 5.54 10.16
CA ASN A 62 -9.46 4.86 10.22
C ASN A 62 -9.57 4.02 11.49
N ALA A 63 -8.59 3.16 11.78
CA ALA A 63 -8.56 2.33 12.99
C ALA A 63 -8.67 3.17 14.27
N ARG A 64 -8.01 4.34 14.31
CA ARG A 64 -8.13 5.29 15.41
C ARG A 64 -9.54 5.88 15.52
N SER A 65 -10.13 6.30 14.41
CA SER A 65 -11.50 6.83 14.37
C SER A 65 -12.51 5.77 14.80
N ASP A 66 -12.33 4.53 14.36
CA ASP A 66 -13.18 3.40 14.71
C ASP A 66 -13.08 3.07 16.19
N ALA A 67 -11.87 3.09 16.77
CA ALA A 67 -11.69 2.91 18.21
C ALA A 67 -12.42 3.99 19.03
N MET A 68 -12.31 5.25 18.63
CA MET A 68 -13.03 6.36 19.28
C MET A 68 -14.55 6.25 19.16
N MET A 69 -15.05 5.86 17.97
CA MET A 69 -16.48 5.79 17.69
C MET A 69 -17.15 4.59 18.37
N THR A 70 -16.48 3.44 18.39
CA THR A 70 -17.01 2.20 18.96
C THR A 70 -16.83 2.12 20.48
N GLY A 71 -15.86 2.85 21.04
CA GLY A 71 -15.49 2.70 22.43
C GLY A 71 -14.61 1.48 22.69
N GLU A 72 -14.13 0.79 21.65
CA GLU A 72 -13.41 -0.48 21.73
C GLU A 72 -11.98 -0.35 21.18
N ILE A 73 -11.04 -1.08 21.76
CA ILE A 73 -9.65 -1.06 21.30
C ILE A 73 -9.57 -1.72 19.93
N HIS A 74 -8.86 -1.10 19.00
CA HIS A 74 -8.56 -1.66 17.68
C HIS A 74 -7.07 -1.99 17.57
N LEU A 75 -6.76 -3.07 16.87
CA LEU A 75 -5.40 -3.55 16.65
C LEU A 75 -5.12 -3.63 15.15
N PHE A 76 -4.00 -3.08 14.71
CA PHE A 76 -3.47 -3.25 13.37
C PHE A 76 -2.38 -4.32 13.43
N ARG A 77 -2.60 -5.48 12.81
CA ARG A 77 -1.60 -6.55 12.68
C ARG A 77 -1.03 -6.53 11.28
N TYR A 78 0.26 -6.78 11.16
CA TYR A 78 0.91 -6.99 9.88
C TYR A 78 1.83 -8.20 9.95
N GLU A 79 2.00 -8.86 8.81
CA GLU A 79 2.86 -10.03 8.70
C GLU A 79 4.21 -9.61 8.07
N PRO A 80 5.34 -9.73 8.80
CA PRO A 80 6.66 -9.38 8.30
C PRO A 80 7.00 -10.13 6.99
N ASP A 81 7.85 -9.52 6.16
CA ASP A 81 8.26 -10.02 4.85
C ASP A 81 7.12 -10.25 3.85
N THR A 82 5.90 -9.84 4.19
CA THR A 82 4.73 -9.88 3.32
C THR A 82 4.11 -8.49 3.16
N GLY A 83 3.12 -8.36 2.28
CA GLY A 83 2.29 -7.17 2.17
C GLY A 83 0.99 -7.23 2.97
N ASN A 84 0.82 -8.24 3.84
CA ASN A 84 -0.46 -8.56 4.45
C ASN A 84 -0.64 -7.80 5.76
N TYR A 85 -1.80 -7.18 5.94
CA TYR A 85 -2.19 -6.55 7.19
C TYR A 85 -3.69 -6.67 7.43
N GLN A 86 -4.10 -6.52 8.68
CA GLN A 86 -5.51 -6.56 9.08
C GLN A 86 -5.75 -5.63 10.27
N VAL A 87 -6.94 -5.05 10.33
CA VAL A 87 -7.39 -4.23 11.45
C VAL A 87 -8.53 -4.94 12.13
N GLN A 88 -8.30 -5.41 13.36
CA GLN A 88 -9.29 -6.15 14.13
C GLN A 88 -9.67 -5.38 15.38
N ARG A 89 -10.83 -5.69 15.92
CA ARG A 89 -11.20 -5.27 17.27
C ARG A 89 -10.50 -6.17 18.29
N TRP A 90 -9.97 -5.58 19.35
CA TRP A 90 -9.50 -6.32 20.52
C TRP A 90 -10.68 -6.87 21.31
N ILE A 91 -10.85 -8.19 21.33
CA ILE A 91 -11.88 -8.87 22.10
C ILE A 91 -11.17 -9.59 23.26
N ASN A 92 -11.50 -9.26 24.50
CA ASN A 92 -11.03 -10.00 25.67
C ASN A 92 -11.66 -11.40 25.66
N ALA A 93 -10.85 -12.45 25.82
CA ALA A 93 -11.28 -13.85 25.83
C ALA A 93 -12.30 -14.19 26.93
N ASP A 94 -12.43 -13.34 27.96
CA ASP A 94 -13.41 -13.52 29.04
C ASP A 94 -14.87 -13.26 28.59
N THR A 95 -15.07 -12.61 27.43
CA THR A 95 -16.41 -12.28 26.88
C THR A 95 -16.84 -13.25 25.76
N SER A 96 -16.18 -14.40 25.61
CA SER A 96 -16.56 -15.40 24.60
C SER A 96 -17.73 -16.31 25.00
N SER A 97 -18.31 -16.15 26.19
CA SER A 97 -19.39 -17.01 26.71
C SER A 97 -20.78 -16.37 26.73
N SER A 98 -21.07 -15.38 25.88
CA SER A 98 -22.47 -14.99 25.61
C SER A 98 -22.78 -15.10 24.11
N SER A 99 -23.29 -16.27 23.72
CA SER A 99 -24.01 -16.47 22.46
C SER A 99 -25.27 -15.60 22.47
N GLY A 100 -25.21 -14.44 21.79
CA GLY A 100 -26.36 -13.60 21.49
C GLY A 100 -26.28 -13.13 20.04
N PRO A 101 -27.39 -13.09 19.28
CA PRO A 101 -27.36 -12.66 17.90
C PRO A 101 -27.13 -11.14 17.87
N SER A 102 -25.91 -10.72 17.51
CA SER A 102 -25.61 -9.30 17.30
C SER A 102 -26.22 -8.86 15.97
N ALA A 103 -27.44 -8.32 16.03
CA ALA A 103 -28.04 -7.53 14.97
C ALA A 103 -27.39 -6.14 14.99
N GLY A 104 -26.41 -5.94 14.09
CA GLY A 104 -25.68 -4.68 13.95
C GLY A 104 -24.27 -4.90 13.43
N SER A 105 -24.11 -5.52 12.26
CA SER A 105 -22.83 -5.58 11.57
C SER A 105 -22.49 -4.20 11.00
N THR A 106 -21.88 -3.35 11.81
CA THR A 106 -21.05 -2.27 11.26
C THR A 106 -19.65 -2.82 11.15
N THR A 107 -19.20 -2.96 9.91
CA THR A 107 -17.93 -3.46 9.38
C THR A 107 -16.72 -3.20 10.28
N ALA A 108 -16.42 -4.10 11.22
CA ALA A 108 -15.05 -4.36 11.62
C ALA A 108 -14.47 -5.27 10.52
N SER A 109 -13.60 -4.73 9.67
CA SER A 109 -13.01 -5.47 8.57
C SER A 109 -12.01 -6.49 9.12
N ASP A 110 -12.51 -7.66 9.50
CA ASP A 110 -11.72 -8.90 9.65
C ASP A 110 -11.18 -9.39 8.29
N GLU A 111 -11.39 -8.61 7.24
CA GLU A 111 -10.81 -8.78 5.93
C GLU A 111 -9.30 -8.55 6.02
N GLN A 112 -8.53 -9.50 5.53
CA GLN A 112 -7.09 -9.34 5.38
C GLN A 112 -6.82 -8.51 4.13
N LEU A 113 -6.18 -7.34 4.31
CA LEU A 113 -5.83 -6.43 3.23
C LEU A 113 -4.38 -6.65 2.80
N LEU A 114 -4.12 -6.26 1.55
CA LEU A 114 -2.82 -6.38 0.91
C LEU A 114 -2.30 -4.98 0.52
N LEU A 115 -1.02 -4.75 0.76
CA LEU A 115 -0.30 -3.65 0.15
C LEU A 115 -0.20 -3.85 -1.38
N PRO A 116 0.07 -2.76 -2.14
CA PRO A 116 0.41 -2.86 -3.55
C PRO A 116 1.50 -3.91 -3.82
N GLU A 117 1.44 -4.52 -5.01
CA GLU A 117 2.44 -5.49 -5.44
C GLU A 117 3.88 -4.95 -5.28
N ASP A 118 4.79 -5.85 -4.93
CA ASP A 118 6.22 -5.60 -4.72
C ASP A 118 6.57 -4.74 -3.50
N VAL A 119 5.63 -4.52 -2.56
CA VAL A 119 5.87 -3.86 -1.28
C VAL A 119 5.65 -4.82 -0.11
N THR A 120 6.62 -4.88 0.80
CA THR A 120 6.60 -5.75 1.98
C THR A 120 6.93 -4.99 3.26
N PHE A 121 6.46 -5.50 4.39
CA PHE A 121 6.83 -5.02 5.72
C PHE A 121 8.21 -5.58 6.09
N VAL A 122 9.20 -4.71 6.30
CA VAL A 122 10.56 -5.14 6.71
C VAL A 122 10.65 -5.30 8.23
N GLY A 123 9.76 -4.64 8.95
CA GLY A 123 9.68 -4.67 10.40
C GLY A 123 9.17 -3.35 10.93
N GLY A 124 8.86 -3.33 12.21
CA GLY A 124 8.47 -2.13 12.91
C GLY A 124 8.80 -2.28 14.37
N ASP A 125 9.52 -1.30 14.90
CA ASP A 125 9.85 -1.25 16.31
C ASP A 125 8.67 -0.61 17.04
N GLN A 126 8.05 -1.38 17.93
CA GLN A 126 6.99 -0.89 18.79
C GLN A 126 7.62 -0.44 20.08
N VAL A 127 7.82 0.87 20.21
CA VAL A 127 8.57 1.46 21.32
C VAL A 127 7.73 1.46 22.61
N ASP A 128 6.40 1.45 22.51
CA ASP A 128 5.49 1.54 23.66
C ASP A 128 4.32 0.55 23.54
N PHE A 129 4.59 -0.76 23.54
CA PHE A 129 3.53 -1.73 23.83
C PHE A 129 3.23 -1.63 25.33
N ARG A 130 2.06 -1.09 25.74
CA ARG A 130 1.70 -1.00 27.16
C ARG A 130 1.76 -2.40 27.78
N ALA A 131 2.71 -2.62 28.69
CA ALA A 131 2.95 -3.90 29.38
C ALA A 131 1.69 -4.48 30.06
N ASP A 132 0.74 -3.62 30.43
CA ASP A 132 -0.55 -4.03 31.00
C ASP A 132 -1.40 -4.87 30.03
N TYR A 133 -1.25 -4.66 28.71
CA TYR A 133 -1.97 -5.41 27.68
C TYR A 133 -1.23 -6.69 27.24
N GLU A 134 0.09 -6.79 27.42
CA GLU A 134 0.86 -8.03 27.20
C GLU A 134 0.38 -9.16 28.12
N ALA A 135 0.15 -8.86 29.41
CA ALA A 135 -0.28 -9.84 30.40
C ALA A 135 -1.68 -10.42 30.11
N GLN A 136 -2.56 -9.62 29.49
CA GLN A 136 -3.95 -10.00 29.19
C GLN A 136 -4.15 -10.52 27.76
N ALA A 137 -3.25 -10.16 26.83
CA ALA A 137 -3.16 -10.74 25.49
C ALA A 137 -2.68 -12.19 25.49
N MET A 138 -1.78 -12.54 26.42
CA MET A 138 -1.21 -13.88 26.55
C MET A 138 -2.17 -14.91 27.18
N SER A 139 -3.32 -14.50 27.75
CA SER A 139 -4.20 -15.41 28.49
C SER A 139 -5.39 -15.97 27.71
N GLY A 140 -5.60 -15.62 26.43
CA GLY A 140 -6.78 -16.14 25.72
C GLY A 140 -6.89 -15.98 24.21
N ALA A 141 -5.86 -15.50 23.52
CA ALA A 141 -5.81 -15.56 22.05
C ALA A 141 -4.50 -16.20 21.62
N ASP A 142 -4.56 -17.08 20.62
CA ASP A 142 -3.42 -17.49 19.80
C ASP A 142 -2.83 -16.24 19.14
N THR A 143 -2.11 -15.48 19.95
CA THR A 143 -1.37 -14.29 19.57
C THR A 143 0.02 -14.81 19.30
N GLY A 144 0.16 -15.59 18.22
CA GLY A 144 1.42 -15.66 17.51
C GLY A 144 1.95 -14.23 17.43
N THR A 145 3.20 -14.05 17.86
CA THR A 145 3.90 -12.80 18.21
C THR A 145 4.05 -11.85 17.02
N ALA A 146 2.96 -11.61 16.29
CA ALA A 146 2.90 -10.73 15.14
C ALA A 146 2.90 -9.30 15.67
N PRO A 147 3.78 -8.44 15.17
CA PRO A 147 3.84 -7.05 15.60
C PRO A 147 2.50 -6.36 15.31
N SER A 148 1.91 -5.73 16.33
CA SER A 148 0.58 -5.14 16.24
C SER A 148 0.46 -3.74 16.86
N VAL A 149 -0.05 -2.76 16.13
CA VAL A 149 -0.26 -1.40 16.63
C VAL A 149 -1.63 -1.27 17.31
N MET A 150 -1.67 -0.76 18.53
CA MET A 150 -2.91 -0.57 19.29
C MET A 150 -3.45 0.86 19.20
N PHE A 151 -4.76 0.96 19.03
CA PHE A 151 -5.55 2.18 18.96
C PHE A 151 -6.61 2.17 20.06
N TYR A 152 -6.62 3.20 20.91
CA TYR A 152 -7.47 3.27 22.09
C TYR A 152 -8.68 4.19 21.88
N PRO A 153 -9.81 3.94 22.57
CA PRO A 153 -11.02 4.76 22.46
C PRO A 153 -10.87 6.21 22.91
N ASP A 154 -9.94 6.48 23.82
CA ASP A 154 -9.58 7.83 24.26
C ASP A 154 -8.81 8.62 23.19
N GLY A 155 -8.50 7.98 22.07
CA GLY A 155 -7.74 8.55 20.97
C GLY A 155 -6.24 8.49 21.14
N SER A 156 -5.75 7.92 22.24
CA SER A 156 -4.34 7.58 22.36
C SER A 156 -4.00 6.39 21.47
N THR A 157 -2.73 6.31 21.09
CA THR A 157 -2.17 5.24 20.28
C THR A 157 -0.80 4.88 20.85
N SER A 158 -0.25 3.74 20.44
CA SER A 158 1.15 3.41 20.79
C SER A 158 2.10 4.18 19.88
N THR A 159 3.25 4.61 20.39
CA THR A 159 4.30 5.14 19.51
C THR A 159 4.84 3.99 18.68
N VAL A 160 4.71 4.09 17.35
CA VAL A 160 5.14 3.04 16.43
C VAL A 160 5.98 3.61 15.31
N GLU A 161 7.02 2.87 14.95
CA GLU A 161 7.82 3.06 13.76
C GLU A 161 7.70 1.80 12.90
N LEU A 162 7.14 1.93 11.70
CA LEU A 162 6.93 0.84 10.76
C LEU A 162 7.71 1.11 9.47
N GLU A 163 8.44 0.12 8.99
CA GLU A 163 9.26 0.20 7.79
C GLU A 163 8.73 -0.74 6.71
N ILE A 164 8.53 -0.19 5.52
CA ILE A 164 8.17 -0.94 4.32
C ILE A 164 9.27 -0.82 3.28
N ALA A 165 9.48 -1.87 2.49
CA ALA A 165 10.44 -1.86 1.39
C ALA A 165 9.83 -2.40 0.11
N ASN A 166 10.41 -1.97 -1.00
CA ASN A 166 10.16 -2.58 -2.30
C ASN A 166 11.22 -3.64 -2.64
N GLN A 167 10.97 -4.40 -3.71
CA GLN A 167 11.91 -5.42 -4.22
C GLN A 167 13.31 -4.88 -4.62
N TYR A 168 13.45 -3.57 -4.82
CA TYR A 168 14.71 -2.91 -5.17
C TYR A 168 15.51 -2.47 -3.94
N GLY A 169 15.04 -2.77 -2.71
CA GLY A 169 15.70 -2.36 -1.47
C GLY A 169 15.48 -0.89 -1.08
N THR A 170 14.63 -0.16 -1.82
CA THR A 170 14.18 1.17 -1.39
C THR A 170 13.19 1.01 -0.25
N ARG A 171 13.37 1.80 0.82
CA ARG A 171 12.59 1.74 2.04
C ARG A 171 11.91 3.08 2.32
N VAL A 172 10.77 3.01 3.00
CA VAL A 172 10.06 4.15 3.56
C VAL A 172 9.68 3.81 4.99
N ARG A 173 9.83 4.80 5.87
CA ARG A 173 9.45 4.69 7.28
C ARG A 173 8.20 5.49 7.54
N ILE A 174 7.24 4.85 8.19
CA ILE A 174 6.01 5.44 8.69
C ILE A 174 6.11 5.46 10.21
N SER A 175 6.03 6.65 10.81
CA SER A 175 6.03 6.81 12.26
C SER A 175 4.72 7.43 12.72
N MET A 176 4.17 6.93 13.83
CA MET A 176 3.03 7.54 14.51
C MET A 176 3.42 7.86 15.94
N ARG A 177 3.12 9.08 16.39
CA ARG A 177 3.30 9.49 17.78
C ARG A 177 2.08 9.12 18.62
N GLY A 178 2.28 8.36 19.69
CA GLY A 178 1.20 7.78 20.48
C GLY A 178 0.18 8.79 21.03
N MET A 179 0.66 9.94 21.51
CA MET A 179 -0.17 10.94 22.17
C MET A 179 -0.94 11.86 21.21
N THR A 180 -0.35 12.19 20.06
CA THR A 180 -0.95 13.15 19.11
C THR A 180 -1.62 12.46 17.93
N GLY A 181 -1.34 11.17 17.70
CA GLY A 181 -1.79 10.42 16.53
C GLY A 181 -1.21 10.95 15.21
N VAL A 182 -0.21 11.83 15.24
CA VAL A 182 0.39 12.39 14.03
C VAL A 182 1.20 11.32 13.32
N VAL A 183 0.83 11.03 12.07
CA VAL A 183 1.55 10.10 11.19
C VAL A 183 2.50 10.86 10.28
N THR A 184 3.78 10.48 10.30
CA THR A 184 4.82 11.05 9.44
C THR A 184 5.40 9.96 8.56
N VAL A 185 5.59 10.27 7.28
CA VAL A 185 6.19 9.38 6.28
C VAL A 185 7.51 9.98 5.82
N THR A 186 8.60 9.24 5.90
CA THR A 186 9.92 9.71 5.43
C THR A 186 9.99 9.72 3.91
N ALA A 187 10.96 10.46 3.36
CA ALA A 187 11.35 10.26 1.97
C ALA A 187 11.89 8.82 1.78
N PRO A 188 11.80 8.25 0.56
CA PRO A 188 12.40 6.95 0.27
C PRO A 188 13.92 6.99 0.41
N TYR A 189 14.50 5.95 1.02
CA TYR A 189 15.95 5.79 1.23
C TYR A 189 16.39 4.35 0.95
N GLU A 190 17.68 4.09 0.79
CA GLU A 190 18.20 2.74 0.55
C GLU A 190 18.69 2.09 1.85
N SER A 191 18.64 0.75 1.93
CA SER A 191 19.09 -0.02 3.09
C SER A 191 20.60 0.16 3.33
N GLY A 192 20.96 1.12 4.17
CA GLY A 192 22.36 1.50 4.44
C GLY A 192 22.51 2.98 4.80
N GLU A 193 21.57 3.83 4.37
CA GLU A 193 21.44 5.23 4.82
C GLU A 193 20.44 5.32 5.99
N SER A 194 20.79 4.74 7.14
CA SER A 194 20.05 5.02 8.37
C SER A 194 20.45 6.42 8.86
N ARG A 195 19.48 7.34 8.94
CA ARG A 195 19.65 8.70 9.47
C ARG A 195 18.76 8.95 10.66
#